data_AF-A0A2K8V7Q0-F1
#
_entry.id   AF-A0A2K8V7Q0-F1
#
_cell.length_a   1.000
_cell.length_b   1.000
_cell.length_c   1.000
_cell.angle_alpha   90.00
_cell.angle_beta   90.00
_cell.angle_gamma   90.00
#
_symmetry.space_group_name_H-M   'P 1'
#
loop_
_entity.id
_entity.type
_entity.pdbx_description
1 polymer ?
#
loop_
_entity_poly.entity_id
_entity_poly.type
_entity_poly.pdbx_seq_one_letter_code
_entity_poly.pdbx_strand_id
1 'polypeptide(L)' 'MQPNKEMKLKEPCYVATKKDLFKLYRKLPDVFIRETINDIISKCRNLELEKAKYLKTITPIEFRLFVEEVGEV' A
#
# COMPACT_ATOMS: atom_id res chain seq x y z
N MET A 1 23.76 10.70 -29.74
CA MET A 1 23.79 10.88 -28.27
C MET A 1 22.41 10.54 -27.75
N GLN A 2 22.29 9.42 -27.01
CA GLN A 2 21.03 8.99 -26.42
C GLN A 2 20.82 9.75 -25.10
N PRO A 3 19.71 10.47 -24.87
CA PRO A 3 19.39 10.92 -23.53
C PRO A 3 18.72 9.76 -22.77
N ASN A 4 19.28 9.51 -21.60
CA ASN A 4 18.79 8.74 -20.46
C ASN A 4 17.47 8.00 -20.63
N LYS A 5 17.59 6.68 -20.55
CA LYS A 5 16.52 5.75 -20.20
C LYS A 5 16.09 6.09 -18.77
N GLU A 6 15.17 7.04 -18.62
CA GLU A 6 14.41 7.22 -17.38
C GLU A 6 13.77 5.86 -17.08
N MET A 7 14.37 5.15 -16.12
CA MET A 7 13.74 4.05 -15.44
C MET A 7 12.52 4.69 -14.79
N LYS A 8 11.39 4.68 -15.50
CA LYS A 8 10.09 4.96 -14.91
C LYS A 8 9.93 3.89 -13.84
N LEU A 9 10.38 4.21 -12.62
CA LEU A 9 9.85 3.62 -11.40
C LEU A 9 8.35 3.73 -11.60
N LYS A 10 7.73 2.61 -11.99
CA LYS A 10 6.29 2.56 -12.23
C LYS A 10 5.68 3.03 -10.92
N GLU A 11 5.22 4.28 -10.88
CA GLU A 11 4.44 4.75 -9.75
C GLU A 11 3.37 3.68 -9.53
N PRO A 12 3.31 3.10 -8.33
CA PRO A 12 2.41 2.00 -8.09
C PRO A 12 1.00 2.53 -8.36
N CYS A 13 0.33 1.94 -9.35
CA CYS A 13 -1.00 2.38 -9.74
C CYS A 13 -1.90 2.25 -8.51
N TYR A 14 -2.56 3.33 -8.13
CA TYR A 14 -3.43 3.36 -6.96
C TYR A 14 -4.43 2.20 -7.01
N VAL A 15 -4.54 1.48 -5.89
CA VAL A 15 -5.53 0.42 -5.70
C VAL A 15 -6.50 0.80 -4.58
N ALA A 16 -7.79 0.68 -4.87
CA ALA A 16 -8.85 1.03 -3.93
C ALA A 16 -9.19 -0.10 -2.94
N THR A 17 -8.59 -1.29 -3.09
CA THR A 17 -8.90 -2.45 -2.24
C THR A 17 -7.65 -3.16 -1.75
N LYS A 18 -7.73 -3.74 -0.55
CA LYS A 18 -6.69 -4.60 0.00
C LYS A 18 -6.37 -5.76 -0.94
N LYS A 19 -7.39 -6.37 -1.55
CA LYS A 19 -7.21 -7.50 -2.48
C LYS A 19 -6.28 -7.13 -3.64
N ASP A 20 -6.45 -5.93 -4.21
CA ASP A 20 -5.59 -5.46 -5.30
C ASP A 20 -4.22 -5.00 -4.79
N LEU A 21 -4.12 -4.51 -3.54
CA LEU A 21 -2.84 -4.27 -2.86
C LEU A 21 -2.00 -5.55 -2.75
N PHE A 22 -2.60 -6.66 -2.27
CA PHE A 22 -1.92 -7.96 -2.19
C PHE A 22 -1.44 -8.45 -3.55
N LYS A 23 -2.21 -8.22 -4.62
CA LYS A 23 -1.78 -8.58 -5.98
C LYS A 23 -0.60 -7.73 -6.45
N LEU A 24 -0.67 -6.42 -6.21
CA LEU A 24 0.36 -5.47 -6.63
C LEU A 24 1.69 -5.76 -5.91
N TYR A 25 1.61 -6.07 -4.63
CA TYR A 25 2.74 -6.36 -3.75
C TYR A 25 2.96 -7.86 -3.49
N ARG A 26 2.56 -8.74 -4.42
CA ARG A 26 2.66 -10.21 -4.27
C ARG A 26 4.06 -10.77 -3.94
N LYS A 27 5.10 -9.95 -4.07
CA LYS A 27 6.48 -10.30 -3.71
C LYS A 27 6.77 -10.16 -2.22
N LEU A 28 5.94 -9.41 -1.49
CA LEU A 28 6.06 -9.21 -0.06
C LEU A 28 5.22 -10.25 0.69
N PRO A 29 5.59 -10.56 1.95
CA PRO A 29 4.80 -11.46 2.78
C PRO A 29 3.38 -10.93 2.99
N ASP A 30 2.37 -11.78 2.79
CA ASP A 30 0.96 -11.40 3.03
C ASP A 30 0.72 -10.90 4.45
N VAL A 31 1.41 -11.47 5.44
CA VAL A 31 1.30 -11.03 6.85
C VAL A 31 1.76 -9.58 6.99
N PHE A 32 2.91 -9.25 6.42
CA PHE A 32 3.46 -7.90 6.42
C PHE A 32 2.52 -6.91 5.73
N ILE A 33 2.11 -7.17 4.48
CA ILE A 33 1.18 -6.30 3.74
C ILE A 33 -0.10 -6.06 4.55
N ARG A 34 -0.64 -7.12 5.17
CA ARG A 34 -1.86 -7.06 5.98
C ARG A 34 -1.68 -6.18 7.21
N GLU A 35 -0.61 -6.38 7.97
CA GLU A 35 -0.37 -5.63 9.21
C GLU A 35 -0.14 -4.15 8.91
N THR A 36 0.75 -3.85 7.95
CA THR A 36 1.05 -2.49 7.50
C THR A 36 -0.20 -1.74 7.05
N ILE A 37 -0.99 -2.31 6.11
CA ILE A 37 -2.18 -1.60 5.63
C ILE A 37 -3.28 -1.46 6.70
N ASN A 38 -3.41 -2.43 7.61
CA ASN A 38 -4.38 -2.35 8.71
C ASN A 38 -3.99 -1.27 9.70
N ASP A 39 -2.70 -1.17 10.05
CA ASP A 39 -2.15 -0.16 10.92
C ASP A 39 -2.32 1.24 10.32
N ILE A 40 -2.01 1.40 9.02
CA ILE A 40 -2.22 2.67 8.29
C ILE A 40 -3.68 3.07 8.29
N ILE A 41 -4.62 2.16 7.98
CA ILE A 41 -6.06 2.46 8.01
C ILE A 41 -6.51 2.83 9.43
N SER A 42 -6.03 2.10 10.44
CA SER A 42 -6.29 2.36 11.86
C SER A 42 -5.86 3.77 12.26
N LYS A 43 -4.64 4.17 11.90
CA LYS A 43 -4.09 5.51 12.14
C LYS A 43 -4.85 6.59 11.36
N CYS A 44 -5.06 6.37 10.06
CA CYS A 44 -5.62 7.38 9.15
C CYS A 44 -7.10 7.65 9.41
N ARG A 45 -7.86 6.64 9.85
CA ARG A 45 -9.29 6.77 10.16
C ARG A 45 -9.58 6.83 11.66
N ASN A 46 -8.54 6.89 12.49
CA ASN A 46 -8.63 6.95 13.95
C ASN A 46 -9.58 5.89 14.54
N LEU A 47 -9.40 4.64 14.11
CA LEU A 47 -10.23 3.52 14.52
C LEU A 47 -9.39 2.37 15.04
N GLU A 48 -9.97 1.53 15.88
CA GLU A 48 -9.25 0.39 16.45
C GLU A 48 -8.78 -0.58 15.36
N LEU A 49 -7.59 -1.15 15.53
CA LEU A 49 -7.00 -2.10 14.59
C LEU A 49 -7.96 -3.26 14.27
N GLU A 50 -8.75 -3.72 15.24
CA GLU A 50 -9.77 -4.75 15.05
C GLU A 50 -10.82 -4.34 14.02
N LYS A 51 -11.31 -3.09 14.07
CA LYS A 51 -12.23 -2.54 13.06
C LYS A 51 -11.52 -2.34 11.72
N ALA A 52 -10.25 -1.95 11.72
CA ALA A 52 -9.44 -1.76 10.51
C ALA A 52 -9.28 -3.03 9.70
N LYS A 53 -9.14 -4.20 10.37
CA LYS A 53 -9.00 -5.51 9.73
C LYS A 53 -10.19 -5.85 8.82
N TYR A 54 -11.40 -5.47 9.20
CA TYR A 54 -12.61 -5.76 8.43
C TYR A 54 -12.83 -4.82 7.25
N LEU A 55 -12.16 -3.66 7.22
CA LEU A 55 -12.25 -2.73 6.10
C LEU A 55 -11.52 -3.30 4.89
N LYS A 56 -12.22 -3.41 3.76
CA LYS A 56 -11.64 -3.93 2.50
C LYS A 56 -11.12 -2.82 1.59
N THR A 57 -11.60 -1.60 1.81
CA THR A 57 -11.29 -0.43 1.00
C THR A 57 -10.09 0.31 1.54
N ILE A 58 -9.28 0.79 0.61
CA ILE A 58 -8.11 1.65 0.84
C ILE A 58 -8.40 2.97 0.14
N THR A 59 -8.07 4.08 0.79
CA THR A 59 -8.11 5.43 0.22
C THR A 59 -6.77 5.79 -0.43
N PRO A 60 -6.73 6.79 -1.33
CA PRO A 60 -5.47 7.20 -1.97
C PRO A 60 -4.38 7.60 -0.98
N ILE A 61 -4.76 8.20 0.15
CA ILE A 61 -3.84 8.61 1.21
C ILE A 61 -3.26 7.37 1.91
N GLU A 62 -4.12 6.43 2.32
CA GLU A 62 -3.68 5.18 2.96
C GLU A 62 -2.78 4.35 2.02
N PHE A 63 -3.11 4.32 0.73
CA PHE A 63 -2.27 3.65 -0.26
C PHE A 63 -0.91 4.32 -0.40
N ARG A 64 -0.87 5.65 -0.46
CA ARG A 64 0.40 6.40 -0.55
C ARG A 64 1.27 6.14 0.68
N LEU A 65 0.71 6.20 1.88
CA LEU A 65 1.43 5.90 3.12
C LEU A 65 1.99 4.47 3.11
N PHE A 66 1.22 3.51 2.59
CA PHE A 66 1.68 2.14 2.46
C PHE A 66 2.85 2.04 1.47
N VAL A 67 2.77 2.74 0.33
CA VAL A 67 3.85 2.78 -0.66
C VAL A 67 5.11 3.41 -0.07
N GLU A 68 4.98 4.47 0.72
CA GLU A 68 6.11 5.11 1.41
C GLU A 68 6.75 4.15 2.41
N GLU A 69 5.94 3.47 3.23
CA GLU A 69 6.44 2.50 4.23
C GLU A 69 7.09 1.25 3.62
N VAL A 70 6.64 0.85 2.42
CA VAL A 70 7.17 -0.32 1.68
C VAL A 70 8.30 0.05 0.72
N GLY A 71 8.32 1.28 0.21
CA GLY A 71 9.28 1.78 -0.77
C GLY A 71 10.60 2.24 -0.17
N GLU A 72 10.67 2.44 1.15
CA GLU A 72 11.92 2.68 1.88
C GLU A 72 12.74 1.39 2.16
N VAL A 73 12.34 0.24 1.62
CA VAL A 73 13.00 -1.08 1.85
C VAL A 73 13.84 -1.54 0.66
#